data_AF-T0ZMM2-F1
#
_entry.id   AF-T0ZMM2-F1
#
_cell.length_a   1.000
_cell.length_b   1.000
_cell.length_c   1.000
_cell.angle_alpha   90.00
_cell.angle_beta   90.00
_cell.angle_gamma   90.00
#
_symmetry.space_group_name_H-M   'P 1'
#
loop_
_entity.id
_entity.type
_entity.pdbx_description
1 polymer ?
#
loop_
_entity_poly.entity_id
_entity_poly.type
_entity_poly.pdbx_seq_one_letter_code
_entity_poly.pdbx_strand_id
1 'polypeptide(L)' 'MYADFARHYGITIIPARVRKPKDKASVEGAVKIVEMRILAAARDRIFGSLDQLNAW' A
#
# COMPACT_ATOMS: atom_id res chain seq x y z
N MET A 1 20.81 0.23 2.23
CA MET A 1 19.58 -0.06 3.01
C MET A 1 18.78 -1.22 2.44
N TYR A 2 18.06 -1.10 1.31
CA TYR A 2 17.29 -2.24 0.76
C TYR A 2 18.15 -3.42 0.28
N ALA A 3 19.31 -3.16 -0.33
CA ALA A 3 20.23 -4.22 -0.73
C ALA A 3 20.83 -4.97 0.47
N ASP A 4 21.07 -4.28 1.58
CA ASP A 4 21.63 -4.90 2.79
C ASP A 4 20.58 -5.76 3.50
N PHE A 5 19.32 -5.31 3.50
CA PHE A 5 18.17 -6.11 3.93
C PHE A 5 18.03 -7.40 3.09
N ALA A 6 18.08 -7.27 1.76
CA ALA A 6 18.04 -8.39 0.84
C ALA A 6 19.16 -9.42 1.12
N ARG A 7 20.39 -8.93 1.33
CA ARG A 7 21.54 -9.78 1.68
C ARG A 7 21.39 -10.45 3.04
N HIS A 8 20.95 -9.71 4.06
CA HIS A 8 20.82 -10.23 5.42
C HIS A 8 19.80 -11.36 5.51
N TYR A 9 18.66 -11.20 4.81
CA TYR A 9 17.59 -12.18 4.82
C TYR A 9 17.67 -13.21 3.67
N GLY A 10 18.67 -13.12 2.80
CA GLY A 10 18.81 -14.04 1.65
C GLY A 10 17.65 -13.97 0.66
N ILE A 11 17.03 -12.80 0.51
CA ILE A 11 15.88 -12.58 -0.38
C ILE A 11 16.24 -11.68 -1.56
N THR A 12 15.50 -11.82 -2.67
CA THR A 12 15.62 -10.92 -3.83
C THR A 12 14.49 -9.91 -3.84
N ILE A 13 14.82 -8.62 -3.93
CA ILE A 13 13.83 -7.54 -4.04
C ILE A 13 13.62 -7.22 -5.52
N ILE A 14 12.39 -7.44 -6.00
CA ILE A 14 11.97 -7.05 -7.34
C ILE A 14 11.10 -5.79 -7.23
N PRO A 15 11.58 -4.62 -7.69
CA PRO A 15 10.81 -3.38 -7.64
C PRO A 15 9.60 -3.47 -8.57
N ALA A 16 8.46 -2.91 -8.15
CA ALA A 16 7.31 -2.75 -9.03
C ALA A 16 7.51 -1.53 -9.95
N ARG A 17 6.98 -1.59 -11.16
CA ARG A 17 6.96 -0.45 -12.08
C ARG A 17 6.27 0.76 -11.46
N VAL A 18 6.93 1.91 -11.58
CA VAL A 18 6.37 3.21 -11.18
C VAL A 18 5.18 3.54 -12.08
N ARG A 19 4.03 3.85 -11.46
CA ARG A 19 2.79 4.34 -12.13
C ARG A 19 2.20 3.41 -13.20
N LYS A 20 2.68 2.17 -13.34
CA LYS A 20 2.18 1.18 -14.31
C LYS A 20 2.00 -0.17 -13.61
N PRO A 21 0.91 -0.34 -12.85
CA PRO A 21 0.61 -1.59 -12.14
C PRO A 21 0.47 -2.73 -13.16
N LYS A 22 1.32 -3.75 -13.02
CA LYS A 22 1.34 -4.95 -13.88
C LYS A 22 2.29 -6.05 -13.39
N ASP A 23 3.25 -5.73 -12.51
CA ASP A 23 4.25 -6.71 -12.04
C ASP A 23 3.76 -7.60 -10.90
N LYS A 24 2.73 -7.16 -10.17
CA LYS A 24 2.21 -7.84 -8.98
C LYS A 24 0.69 -7.79 -8.97
N ALA A 25 0.06 -8.29 -10.04
CA ALA A 25 -1.39 -8.17 -10.27
C ALA A 25 -2.24 -8.58 -9.04
N SER A 26 -1.86 -9.66 -8.34
CA SER A 26 -2.54 -10.09 -7.11
C SER A 26 -2.45 -9.04 -5.99
N VAL A 27 -1.28 -8.45 -5.76
CA VAL A 27 -1.06 -7.41 -4.74
C VAL A 27 -1.79 -6.13 -5.13
N GLU A 28 -1.67 -5.70 -6.38
CA GLU A 28 -2.30 -4.48 -6.90
C GLU A 28 -3.83 -4.56 -6.81
N GLY A 29 -4.41 -5.72 -7.14
CA GLY A 29 -5.84 -5.97 -7.00
C GLY A 29 -6.30 -5.96 -5.53
N ALA A 30 -5.54 -6.61 -4.64
CA ALA A 30 -5.86 -6.64 -3.21
C ALA A 30 -5.81 -5.23 -2.60
N VAL A 31 -4.76 -4.44 -2.90
CA VAL A 31 -4.63 -3.05 -2.43
C VAL A 31 -5.81 -2.22 -2.92
N LYS A 32 -6.18 -2.34 -4.20
CA LYS A 32 -7.33 -1.63 -4.77
C LYS A 32 -8.64 -1.95 -4.04
N ILE A 33 -8.87 -3.23 -3.73
CA ILE A 33 -10.07 -3.66 -2.98
C ILE A 33 -10.09 -3.07 -1.57
N VAL A 34 -8.95 -3.11 -0.87
CA VAL A 34 -8.83 -2.54 0.48
C VAL A 34 -9.07 -1.04 0.46
N GLU A 35 -8.45 -0.32 -0.47
CA GLU A 35 -8.63 1.13 -0.65
C GLU A 35 -10.10 1.47 -0.89
N MET A 36 -10.77 0.78 -1.81
CA MET A 36 -12.20 0.99 -2.07
C MET A 36 -13.06 0.78 -0.81
N ARG A 37 -12.76 -0.25 0.00
CA ARG A 37 -13.48 -0.52 1.25
C ARG A 37 -13.27 0.59 2.29
N ILE A 38 -12.03 1.05 2.45
CA ILE A 38 -11.69 2.14 3.37
C ILE A 38 -12.43 3.41 2.96
N LEU A 39 -12.31 3.81 1.69
CA LEU A 39 -12.96 5.02 1.17
C LEU A 39 -14.48 4.94 1.27
N ALA A 40 -15.08 3.78 0.99
CA ALA A 40 -16.52 3.60 1.13
C ALA A 40 -17.00 3.75 2.58
N ALA A 41 -16.23 3.25 3.56
CA ALA A 41 -16.55 3.39 4.98
C ALA A 41 -16.31 4.82 5.51
N ALA A 42 -15.37 5.54 4.90
CA ALA A 42 -15.02 6.92 5.26
C ALA A 42 -15.83 8.00 4.51
N ARG A 43 -16.66 7.64 3.51
CA ARG A 43 -17.27 8.59 2.55
C ARG A 43 -18.10 9.71 3.16
N ASP A 44 -18.67 9.48 4.35
CA ASP A 44 -19.54 10.41 5.08
C ASP A 44 -18.81 11.09 6.25
N ARG A 45 -17.47 11.02 6.29
CA ARG A 45 -16.62 11.57 7.34
C ARG A 45 -15.62 12.56 6.76
N ILE A 46 -15.36 13.64 7.49
CA ILE A 46 -14.30 14.61 7.18
C ILE A 46 -13.25 14.52 8.28
N PHE A 47 -11.99 14.33 7.89
CA PHE A 47 -10.85 14.33 8.80
C PHE A 47 -10.10 15.65 8.66
N GLY A 48 -9.94 16.39 9.76
CA GLY A 48 -9.21 17.66 9.81
C GLY A 48 -7.71 17.52 10.02
N SER A 49 -7.23 16.31 10.35
CA SER A 49 -5.80 15.99 10.48
C SER A 49 -5.53 14.52 10.17
N LEU A 50 -4.27 14.21 9.88
CA LEU A 50 -3.82 12.83 9.72
C LEU A 50 -3.93 12.03 11.02
N ASP A 51 -3.66 12.65 12.18
CA ASP A 51 -3.79 11.97 13.47
C ASP A 51 -5.22 11.55 13.76
N GLN A 52 -6.20 12.40 13.40
CA GLN A 52 -7.62 12.06 13.53
C GLN A 52 -8.01 10.88 12.63
N LEU A 53 -7.46 10.82 11.42
CA LEU A 53 -7.67 9.69 10.51
C LEU A 53 -7.01 8.40 11.05
N ASN A 54 -5.80 8.49 11.59
CA ASN A 54 -5.05 7.33 12.09
C ASN A 54 -5.64 6.75 13.39
N ALA A 55 -6.40 7.55 14.14
CA ALA A 55 -7.10 7.12 15.35
C ALA A 55 -8.52 6.56 15.09
N TRP A 56 -9.00 6.60 13.84
CA TRP A 56 -10.29 6.04 13.42
C TRP A 56 -10.20 4.55 13.12
#